data_AF-A0A5N5XCI6-F1
#
_entry.id   AF-A0A5N5XCI6-F1
#
_cell.length_a   1.000
_cell.length_b   1.000
_cell.length_c   1.000
_cell.angle_alpha   90.00
_cell.angle_beta   90.00
_cell.angle_gamma   90.00
#
_symmetry.space_group_name_H-M   'P 1'
#
loop_
_entity.id
_entity.type
_entity.pdbx_description
1 polymer ?
#
loop_
_entity_poly.entity_id
_entity_poly.type
_entity_poly.pdbx_seq_one_letter_code
_entity_poly.pdbx_strand_id
1 'polypeptide(L)'
;MDYSYDTGPHVGEVLGKPGQYICAGFDGHGMPVTFLIAKQLDDMVHNGKSFEDVHLSRVYKSTAERLTKAQNGPEGCDIFS
;
A
#
# COMPACT_ATOMS: atom_id res chain seq x y z
N MET A 1 7.72 9.86 -10.11
CA MET A 1 6.37 9.53 -9.60
C MET A 1 6.35 8.04 -9.42
N ASP A 2 5.98 7.57 -8.22
CA ASP A 2 5.72 6.15 -8.02
C ASP A 2 4.29 5.87 -8.42
N TYR A 3 4.13 5.05 -9.46
CA TYR A 3 2.83 4.66 -9.95
C TYR A 3 2.40 3.32 -9.36
N SER A 4 1.13 3.21 -8.99
CA SER A 4 0.51 1.92 -8.66
C SER A 4 -0.40 1.48 -9.80
N TYR A 5 -0.70 0.18 -9.87
CA TYR A 5 -1.55 -0.37 -10.93
C TYR A 5 -3.02 0.08 -10.82
N ASP A 6 -3.49 0.43 -9.62
CA ASP A 6 -4.89 0.76 -9.34
C ASP A 6 -5.08 2.15 -8.70
N THR A 7 -4.14 3.08 -8.92
CA THR A 7 -4.05 4.43 -8.30
C THR A 7 -3.88 4.46 -6.77
N GLY A 8 -3.93 3.30 -6.12
CA GLY A 8 -3.92 3.17 -4.67
C GLY A 8 -2.52 2.84 -4.16
N PRO A 9 -2.03 3.54 -3.12
CA PRO A 9 -0.78 3.16 -2.50
C PRO A 9 -0.87 1.75 -1.88
N HIS A 10 0.29 1.13 -1.80
CA HIS A 10 0.51 -0.16 -1.21
C HIS A 10 1.21 0.02 0.13
N VAL A 11 0.50 -0.28 1.22
CA VAL A 11 0.97 -0.12 2.58
C VAL A 11 0.74 -1.40 3.38
N GLY A 12 1.73 -1.80 4.18
CA GLY A 12 1.63 -2.91 5.13
C GLY A 12 2.65 -4.00 4.85
N GLU A 13 2.40 -5.19 5.41
CA GLU A 13 3.28 -6.34 5.23
C GLU A 13 3.18 -6.92 3.82
N VAL A 14 4.32 -7.35 3.26
CA VAL A 14 4.38 -8.00 1.96
C VAL A 14 3.87 -9.43 2.10
N LEU A 15 2.83 -9.75 1.33
CA LEU A 15 2.22 -11.09 1.35
C LEU A 15 3.25 -12.17 1.04
N GLY A 16 3.34 -13.17 1.92
CA GLY A 16 4.29 -14.28 1.81
C GLY A 16 5.73 -13.95 2.23
N LYS A 17 6.01 -12.75 2.76
CA LYS A 17 7.34 -12.34 3.24
C LYS A 17 7.24 -11.70 4.63
N PRO A 18 7.20 -12.52 5.70
CA PRO A 18 7.07 -12.03 7.06
C PRO A 18 8.19 -11.06 7.44
N GLY A 19 7.83 -9.94 8.06
CA GLY A 19 8.79 -8.91 8.48
C GLY A 19 9.30 -8.00 7.35
N GLN A 20 8.81 -8.16 6.12
CA GLN A 20 9.04 -7.21 5.04
C GLN A 20 7.80 -6.34 4.82
N TYR A 21 8.00 -5.03 4.72
CA TYR A 21 6.91 -4.06 4.60
C TYR A 21 7.03 -3.26 3.31
N ILE A 22 5.88 -2.80 2.80
CA ILE A 22 5.77 -1.91 1.64
C ILE A 22 5.06 -0.61 2.06
N CYS A 23 5.51 0.51 1.48
CA CYS A 23 4.94 1.84 1.65
C CYS A 23 5.28 2.65 0.40
N ALA A 24 4.56 2.42 -0.69
CA ALA A 24 4.87 2.94 -2.02
C ALA A 24 3.62 3.14 -2.87
N GLY A 25 3.77 3.73 -4.07
CA GLY A 25 2.67 3.87 -5.05
C GLY A 25 1.72 5.03 -4.76
N PHE A 26 2.26 6.19 -4.37
CA PHE A 26 1.45 7.35 -3.98
C PHE A 26 0.96 8.24 -5.15
N ASP A 27 1.20 7.86 -6.40
CA ASP A 27 0.58 8.43 -7.61
C ASP A 27 0.55 9.98 -7.65
N GLY A 28 1.70 10.61 -7.36
CA GLY A 28 1.88 12.07 -7.44
C GLY A 28 1.32 12.88 -6.26
N HIS A 29 0.65 12.25 -5.29
CA HIS A 29 0.03 12.89 -4.13
C HIS A 29 0.68 12.46 -2.81
N GLY A 30 1.90 11.92 -2.86
CA GLY A 30 2.57 11.32 -1.70
C GLY A 30 2.93 12.31 -0.59
N MET A 31 3.30 13.55 -0.91
CA MET A 31 3.74 14.53 0.09
C MET A 31 2.78 14.69 1.30
N PRO A 32 1.46 14.88 1.13
CA PRO A 32 0.54 14.96 2.27
C PRO A 32 0.24 13.61 2.93
N VAL A 33 0.30 12.49 2.19
CA VAL A 33 -0.23 11.19 2.66
C VAL A 33 0.87 10.33 3.28
N THR A 34 2.08 10.34 2.71
CA THR A 34 3.20 9.48 3.11
C THR A 34 3.65 9.73 4.55
N PHE A 35 3.59 10.97 5.05
CA PHE A 35 4.04 11.27 6.43
C PHE A 35 3.19 10.54 7.48
N LEU A 36 1.86 10.62 7.37
CA LEU A 36 0.96 9.93 8.30
C LEU A 36 1.04 8.41 8.15
N ILE A 37 1.18 7.93 6.91
CA ILE A 37 1.30 6.51 6.64
C ILE A 37 2.59 5.93 7.21
N ALA A 38 3.72 6.62 7.04
CA ALA A 38 5.00 6.19 7.58
C ALA A 38 4.96 6.05 9.11
N LYS A 39 4.28 6.98 9.79
CA LYS A 39 4.06 6.89 11.24
C LYS A 39 3.25 5.66 11.65
N GLN A 40 2.20 5.32 10.89
CA GLN A 40 1.41 4.12 11.19
C GLN A 40 2.19 2.83 10.87
N LEU A 41 3.01 2.85 9.82
CA LEU A 41 3.87 1.73 9.48
C LEU A 41 4.93 1.48 10.56
N ASP A 42 5.53 2.54 11.11
CA ASP A 42 6.45 2.46 12.26
C ASP A 42 5.81 1.72 13.44
N ASP A 43 4.54 2.04 13.73
CA ASP A 43 3.73 1.37 14.75
C ASP A 43 3.52 -0.13 14.44
N MET A 44 3.32 -0.50 13.17
CA MET A 44 3.23 -1.92 12.76
C MET A 44 4.56 -2.64 12.95
N VAL A 45 5.67 -2.00 12.59
CA VAL A 45 7.02 -2.59 12.63
C VAL A 45 7.53 -2.75 14.07
N HIS A 46 7.40 -1.71 14.89
CA HIS A 46 7.95 -1.70 16.24
C HIS A 46 7.04 -2.33 17.29
N ASN A 47 5.73 -2.13 17.18
CA ASN A 47 4.77 -2.60 18.17
C ASN A 47 4.02 -3.88 17.74
N GLY A 48 4.33 -4.42 16.55
CA GLY A 48 3.69 -5.64 16.03
C GLY A 48 2.19 -5.50 15.79
N LYS A 49 1.70 -4.27 15.61
CA LYS A 49 0.29 -3.99 15.33
C LYS A 49 -0.08 -4.49 13.93
N SER A 50 -1.30 -5.01 13.79
CA SER A 50 -1.83 -5.36 12.48
C SER A 50 -2.18 -4.09 11.67
N PHE A 51 -2.41 -4.25 10.37
CA PHE A 51 -2.87 -3.14 9.52
C PHE A 51 -4.21 -2.58 10.03
N GLU A 52 -5.09 -3.45 10.55
CA GLU A 52 -6.39 -3.08 11.10
C GLU A 52 -6.30 -2.30 12.41
N ASP A 53 -5.25 -2.54 13.20
CA ASP A 53 -5.02 -1.85 14.47
C ASP A 53 -4.46 -0.44 14.29
N VAL A 54 -3.82 -0.19 13.14
CA VAL A 54 -3.35 1.14 12.76
C VAL A 54 -4.45 1.83 11.96
N HIS A 55 -4.68 3.13 12.23
CA HIS A 55 -5.80 3.88 11.65
C HIS A 55 -5.57 4.30 10.19
N LEU A 56 -5.19 3.34 9.35
CA LEU A 56 -5.00 3.49 7.91
C LEU A 56 -6.27 3.16 7.15
N SER A 57 -6.48 3.86 6.03
CA SER A 57 -7.61 3.55 5.15
C SER A 57 -7.43 2.15 4.54
N ARG A 58 -8.50 1.35 4.57
CA ARG A 58 -8.50 -0.03 4.04
C ARG A 58 -8.06 -0.10 2.56
N VAL A 59 -8.30 0.97 1.79
CA VAL A 59 -7.93 1.04 0.37
C VAL A 59 -6.41 1.05 0.15
N TYR A 60 -5.62 1.40 1.16
CA TYR A 60 -4.15 1.39 1.08
C TYR A 60 -3.54 0.04 1.41
N LYS A 61 -4.33 -0.89 1.95
CA LYS A 61 -3.83 -2.21 2.32
C LYS A 61 -3.40 -2.96 1.07
N SER A 62 -2.20 -3.51 1.09
CA SER A 62 -1.77 -4.48 0.08
C SER A 62 -2.47 -5.82 0.33
N THR A 63 -3.35 -6.23 -0.58
CA THR A 63 -4.08 -7.50 -0.48
C THR A 63 -3.78 -8.41 -1.65
N ALA A 64 -4.03 -9.72 -1.48
CA ALA A 64 -3.74 -10.71 -2.52
C ALA A 64 -4.61 -10.45 -3.75
N GLU A 65 -5.84 -9.99 -3.55
CA GLU A 65 -6.77 -9.66 -4.62
C GLU A 65 -6.27 -8.47 -5.44
N ARG A 66 -5.73 -7.42 -4.80
CA ARG A 66 -5.15 -6.26 -5.49
C ARG A 66 -3.94 -6.66 -6.33
N LEU A 67 -3.03 -7.45 -5.75
CA LEU A 67 -1.84 -7.93 -6.47
C LEU A 67 -2.21 -8.86 -7.64
N THR A 68 -3.18 -9.76 -7.43
CA THR A 68 -3.64 -10.68 -8.48
C THR A 68 -4.31 -9.94 -9.63
N LYS A 69 -5.07 -8.88 -9.33
CA LYS A 69 -5.66 -8.00 -10.34
C LYS A 69 -4.58 -7.24 -11.12
N ALA A 70 -3.57 -6.72 -10.42
CA ALA A 70 -2.44 -6.04 -11.06
C ALA A 70 -1.62 -6.96 -11.96
N GLN A 71 -1.42 -8.22 -11.55
CA GLN A 71 -0.65 -9.19 -12.30
C GLN A 71 -1.36 -9.70 -13.56
N ASN A 72 -2.69 -9.88 -13.48
CA ASN A 72 -3.47 -10.48 -14.57
C ASN A 72 -4.22 -9.45 -15.43
N GLY A 73 -4.20 -8.19 -15.04
CA GLY A 73 -4.93 -7.15 -15.74
C GLY A 73 -4.14 -6.56 -16.92
N PRO A 74 -4.82 -5.76 -17.77
CA PRO A 74 -4.20 -5.17 -18.95
C PRO A 74 -3.07 -4.20 -18.58
N GLU A 75 -2.08 -4.06 -19.47
CA GLU A 75 -1.05 -3.04 -19.34
C GLU A 75 -1.67 -1.64 -19.28
N GLY A 76 -1.23 -0.82 -18.32
CA GLY A 76 -1.65 0.59 -18.19
C GLY A 76 -2.88 0.86 -17.34
N CYS A 77 -3.30 -0.06 -16.46
CA CYS A 77 -4.42 0.17 -15.55
C CYS A 77 -4.19 1.32 -14.54
N ASP A 78 -5.20 1.59 -13.72
CA ASP A 78 -5.81 2.90 -13.51
C ASP A 78 -4.86 4.08 -13.13
N ILE A 79 -5.01 5.19 -13.90
CA ILE A 79 -5.46 6.51 -13.42
C ILE A 79 -6.61 7.12 -14.27
N PHE A 80 -7.09 6.54 -15.39
CA PHE A 80 -8.35 6.92 -16.07
C PHE A 80 -8.92 5.83 -17.01
N SER A 81 -8.74 4.53 -16.72
CA SER A 81 -9.12 3.43 -17.67
C SER A 81 -10.38 2.68 -17.28
#